data_AF-E9G182-F1
#
_entry.id   AF-E9G182-F1
#
_cell.length_a   1.000
_cell.length_b   1.000
_cell.length_c   1.000
_cell.angle_alpha   90.00
_cell.angle_beta   90.00
_cell.angle_gamma   90.00
#
_symmetry.space_group_name_H-M   'P 1'
#
loop_
_entity.id
_entity.type
_entity.pdbx_description
1 polymer ?
#
loop_
_entity_poly.entity_id
_entity_poly.type
_entity_poly.pdbx_seq_one_letter_code
_entity_poly.pdbx_strand_id
1 'polypeptide(L)'
;MAFDDYGEAIGTFSVDEYAGYSMSCPYGRNNAVTHIMNDDKSFVQLNWMAPPYFTGPVHFRATFVKDVANYWVKVNSSVVNVVPFVMPSSGVNFASTSPLMALPLLALIVGMF
;
A
#
# COMPACT_ATOMS: atom_id res chain seq x y z
N MET A 1 4.09 -9.29 10.13
CA MET A 1 2.97 -8.32 10.12
C MET A 1 3.54 -6.91 10.18
N ALA A 2 2.81 -5.93 9.67
CA ALA A 2 3.15 -4.52 9.80
C ALA A 2 2.09 -3.82 10.67
N PHE A 3 2.52 -2.85 11.46
CA PHE A 3 1.68 -2.09 12.39
C PHE A 3 1.90 -0.59 12.24
N ASP A 4 0.88 0.21 12.47
CA ASP A 4 1.02 1.66 12.60
C ASP A 4 1.46 2.05 14.03
N ASP A 5 1.54 3.36 14.30
CA ASP A 5 1.93 3.89 15.62
C ASP A 5 0.92 3.59 16.75
N TYR A 6 -0.32 3.25 16.41
CA TYR A 6 -1.35 2.85 17.38
C TYR A 6 -1.33 1.34 17.66
N GLY A 7 -0.49 0.59 16.94
CA GLY A 7 -0.39 -0.86 17.05
C GLY A 7 -1.48 -1.60 16.27
N GLU A 8 -2.16 -0.92 15.34
CA GLU A 8 -3.15 -1.52 14.46
C GLU A 8 -2.46 -2.18 13.25
N ALA A 9 -2.95 -3.35 12.84
CA ALA A 9 -2.38 -4.06 11.71
C ALA A 9 -2.64 -3.30 10.41
N ILE A 10 -1.60 -3.12 9.58
CA ILE A 10 -1.67 -2.25 8.41
C ILE A 10 -1.03 -2.82 7.14
N GLY A 11 -1.64 -2.51 6.01
CA GLY A 11 -1.17 -2.88 4.69
C GLY A 11 -1.38 -4.36 4.37
N THR A 12 -0.85 -4.77 3.22
CA THR A 12 -1.00 -6.12 2.70
C THR A 12 0.34 -6.66 2.22
N PHE A 13 0.53 -7.97 2.36
CA PHE A 13 1.70 -8.67 1.85
C PHE A 13 1.35 -9.45 0.59
N SER A 14 2.19 -9.30 -0.42
CA SER A 14 2.28 -10.22 -1.55
C SER A 14 3.57 -11.03 -1.44
N VAL A 15 3.49 -12.31 -1.80
CA VAL A 15 4.57 -13.28 -1.66
C VAL A 15 4.74 -14.04 -2.95
N ASP A 16 6.00 -14.28 -3.29
CA ASP A 16 6.38 -15.22 -4.33
C ASP A 16 6.28 -16.66 -3.77
N GLU A 17 6.18 -17.63 -4.67
CA GLU A 17 5.84 -19.04 -4.37
C GLU A 17 6.76 -19.71 -3.32
N TYR A 18 7.98 -19.20 -3.13
CA TYR A 18 8.96 -19.74 -2.18
C TYR A 18 9.23 -18.84 -0.96
N ALA A 19 8.74 -17.61 -0.96
CA ALA A 19 9.01 -16.65 0.11
C ALA A 19 8.15 -16.90 1.36
N GLY A 20 6.95 -17.43 1.17
CA GLY A 20 6.03 -17.76 2.25
C GLY A 20 4.58 -17.80 1.81
N TYR A 21 3.69 -17.96 2.77
CA TYR A 21 2.25 -17.97 2.59
C TYR A 21 1.62 -16.73 3.22
N SER A 22 0.96 -15.91 2.42
CA SER A 22 0.21 -14.75 2.90
C SER A 22 -1.15 -15.19 3.42
N MET A 23 -1.52 -14.69 4.60
CA MET A 23 -2.75 -15.04 5.29
C MET A 23 -3.40 -13.81 5.94
N SER A 24 -4.68 -13.95 6.25
CA SER A 24 -5.47 -12.91 6.91
C SER A 24 -5.57 -13.21 8.41
N CYS A 25 -5.06 -12.29 9.23
CA CYS A 25 -5.21 -12.26 10.68
C CYS A 25 -6.26 -11.19 11.06
N PRO A 26 -6.72 -11.14 12.33
CA PRO A 26 -7.68 -10.13 12.75
C PRO A 26 -7.28 -8.71 12.30
N TYR A 27 -8.29 -7.90 11.97
CA TYR A 27 -8.14 -6.51 11.53
C TYR A 27 -7.40 -6.32 10.19
N GLY A 28 -7.42 -7.32 9.30
CA GLY A 28 -6.91 -7.12 7.94
C GLY A 28 -7.04 -8.33 7.02
N ARG A 29 -6.79 -8.11 5.73
CA ARG A 29 -6.70 -9.16 4.72
C ARG A 29 -5.26 -9.26 4.25
N ASN A 30 -4.72 -10.48 4.15
CA ASN A 30 -3.34 -10.72 3.70
C ASN A 30 -2.31 -9.86 4.46
N ASN A 31 -2.56 -9.61 5.75
CA ASN A 31 -1.77 -8.71 6.60
C ASN A 31 -0.62 -9.44 7.33
N ALA A 32 -0.51 -10.76 7.16
CA ALA A 32 0.54 -11.59 7.75
C ALA A 32 1.13 -12.56 6.71
N VAL A 33 2.37 -12.98 6.93
CA VAL A 33 3.06 -14.01 6.14
C VAL A 33 3.67 -15.04 7.09
N THR A 34 3.56 -16.32 6.74
CA THR A 34 4.22 -17.44 7.42
C THR A 34 5.09 -18.24 6.45
N HIS A 35 6.00 -19.07 6.96
CA HIS A 35 6.72 -20.03 6.12
C HIS A 35 5.77 -21.12 5.60
N ILE A 36 6.08 -21.66 4.42
CA ILE A 36 5.39 -22.84 3.86
C ILE A 36 6.12 -24.13 4.24
N MET A 37 7.45 -24.09 4.20
CA MET A 37 8.33 -25.24 4.47
C MET A 37 9.28 -24.93 5.62
N ASN A 38 9.64 -25.96 6.37
CA ASN A 38 10.51 -25.89 7.54
C ASN A 38 12.01 -25.92 7.21
N ASP A 39 12.39 -25.76 5.94
CA ASP A 39 13.79 -25.67 5.55
C ASP A 39 14.48 -24.46 6.18
N ASP A 40 15.77 -24.60 6.46
CA ASP A 40 16.61 -23.53 6.98
C ASP A 40 16.64 -22.34 6.01
N LYS A 41 16.47 -21.13 6.56
CA LYS A 41 16.45 -19.88 5.80
C LYS A 41 17.40 -18.87 6.44
N SER A 42 18.36 -18.37 5.65
CA SER A 42 19.21 -17.24 6.05
C SER A 42 18.55 -15.89 5.77
N PHE A 43 17.62 -15.83 4.81
CA PHE A 43 16.92 -14.62 4.41
C PHE A 43 15.54 -14.94 3.80
N VAL A 44 14.60 -14.01 3.97
CA VAL A 44 13.27 -14.04 3.35
C VAL A 44 12.94 -12.62 2.86
N GLN A 45 12.55 -12.50 1.59
CA GLN A 45 12.12 -11.24 1.01
C GLN A 45 10.61 -11.25 0.81
N LEU A 46 9.94 -10.19 1.26
CA LEU A 46 8.50 -10.03 1.15
C LEU A 46 8.17 -8.69 0.50
N ASN A 47 7.12 -8.66 -0.30
CA ASN A 47 6.57 -7.41 -0.81
C ASN A 47 5.45 -6.96 0.12
N TRP A 48 5.50 -5.70 0.56
CA TRP A 48 4.47 -5.09 1.39
C TRP A 48 3.94 -3.83 0.72
N MET A 49 2.61 -3.68 0.75
CA MET A 49 1.91 -2.55 0.18
C MET A 49 1.15 -1.81 1.28
N ALA A 50 1.44 -0.51 1.41
CA ALA A 50 0.70 0.38 2.28
C ALA A 50 -0.76 0.54 1.80
N PRO A 51 -1.73 0.76 2.69
CA PRO A 51 -3.09 1.13 2.28
C PRO A 51 -3.10 2.45 1.49
N PRO A 52 -4.07 2.65 0.59
CA PRO A 52 -4.27 3.93 -0.08
C PRO A 52 -4.40 5.08 0.93
N TYR A 53 -3.79 6.22 0.62
CA TYR A 53 -3.82 7.45 1.42
C TYR A 53 -3.18 7.36 2.82
N PHE A 54 -2.56 6.23 3.18
CA PHE A 54 -1.78 6.14 4.40
C PHE A 54 -0.46 6.92 4.27
N THR A 55 -0.13 7.67 5.30
CA THR A 55 1.15 8.35 5.46
C THR A 55 1.50 8.28 6.93
N GLY A 56 2.73 7.90 7.24
CA GLY A 56 3.16 7.76 8.61
C GLY A 56 4.14 6.60 8.83
N PRO A 57 4.53 6.41 10.10
CA PRO A 57 5.44 5.36 10.50
C PRO A 57 4.78 3.98 10.48
N VAL A 58 5.59 2.99 10.12
CA VAL A 58 5.23 1.58 10.06
C VAL A 58 6.29 0.77 10.79
N HIS A 59 5.82 -0.12 11.67
CA HIS A 59 6.62 -1.04 12.45
C HIS A 59 6.40 -2.46 11.92
N PHE A 60 7.43 -3.05 11.31
CA PHE A 60 7.36 -4.47 10.94
C PHE A 60 7.71 -5.32 12.14
N ARG A 61 6.93 -6.38 12.35
CA ARG A 61 7.15 -7.36 13.41
C ARG A 61 7.22 -8.76 12.84
N ALA A 62 8.27 -9.48 13.26
CA ALA A 62 8.53 -10.85 12.89
C ALA A 62 8.59 -11.77 14.12
N THR A 63 8.38 -13.05 13.86
CA THR A 63 8.65 -14.16 14.79
C THR A 63 9.30 -15.25 13.98
N PHE A 64 10.42 -15.76 14.46
CA PHE A 64 11.21 -16.77 13.76
C PHE A 64 11.80 -17.75 14.76
N VAL A 65 12.00 -18.98 14.29
CA VAL A 65 12.46 -20.12 15.07
C VAL A 65 13.75 -20.65 14.44
N LYS A 66 14.70 -21.01 15.28
CA LYS A 66 15.88 -21.78 14.88
C LYS A 66 15.75 -23.22 15.35
N ASP A 67 15.35 -23.42 16.60
CA ASP A 67 15.05 -24.72 17.19
C ASP A 67 14.10 -24.58 18.38
N VAL A 68 13.79 -25.68 19.06
CA VAL A 68 12.82 -25.73 20.19
C VAL A 68 13.22 -24.79 21.34
N ALA A 69 14.51 -24.60 21.57
CA ALA A 69 15.01 -23.73 22.65
C ALA A 69 15.33 -22.31 22.16
N ASN A 70 15.62 -22.12 20.87
CA ASN A 70 16.05 -20.85 20.29
C ASN A 70 14.99 -20.31 19.32
N TYR A 71 14.14 -19.41 19.84
CA TYR A 71 13.13 -18.71 19.07
C TYR A 71 12.97 -17.27 19.55
N TRP A 72 12.53 -16.39 18.64
CA TRP A 72 12.34 -14.98 18.91
C TRP A 72 10.93 -14.57 18.53
N VAL A 73 10.22 -13.99 19.48
CA VAL A 73 8.86 -13.49 19.29
C VAL A 73 8.86 -11.97 19.30
N LYS A 74 7.92 -11.38 18.57
CA LYS A 74 7.64 -9.94 18.61
C LYS A 74 8.86 -9.05 18.29
N VAL A 75 9.79 -9.52 17.45
CA VAL A 75 10.97 -8.76 17.04
C VAL A 75 10.54 -7.62 16.11
N ASN A 76 10.82 -6.38 16.51
CA ASN A 76 10.48 -5.19 15.74
C ASN A 76 11.63 -4.79 14.80
N SER A 77 11.28 -4.28 13.61
CA SER A 77 12.23 -3.61 12.71
C SER A 77 12.55 -2.19 13.18
N SER A 78 13.49 -1.54 12.50
CA SER A 78 13.52 -0.07 12.47
C SER A 78 12.23 0.47 11.84
N VAL A 79 11.85 1.69 12.23
CA VAL A 79 10.64 2.36 11.72
C VAL A 79 10.80 2.70 10.24
N VAL A 80 9.79 2.40 9.44
CA VAL A 80 9.70 2.78 8.03
C VAL A 80 8.64 3.87 7.87
N ASN A 81 9.02 5.02 7.32
CA ASN A 81 8.08 6.12 7.10
C ASN A 81 7.50 6.06 5.68
N VAL A 82 6.19 5.87 5.58
CA VAL A 82 5.45 6.01 4.33
C VAL A 82 5.19 7.48 4.10
N VAL A 83 5.68 8.00 2.98
CA VAL A 83 5.49 9.40 2.56
C VAL A 83 4.54 9.48 1.38
N PRO A 84 3.78 10.57 1.21
CA PRO A 84 2.91 10.74 0.07
C PRO A 84 3.74 10.75 -1.22
N PHE A 85 3.21 10.11 -2.26
CA PHE A 85 3.77 10.24 -3.59
C PHE A 85 3.44 11.63 -4.12
N VAL A 86 4.35 12.57 -3.93
CA VAL A 86 4.31 13.87 -4.60
C VAL A 86 4.93 13.69 -5.98
N MET A 87 4.11 13.77 -7.03
CA MET A 87 4.68 14.03 -8.35
C MET A 87 5.24 15.45 -8.34
N PRO A 88 6.53 15.68 -8.65
CA PRO A 88 7.01 17.02 -8.92
C PRO A 88 6.16 17.56 -10.07
N SER A 89 5.32 18.54 -9.79
CA SER A 89 4.57 19.26 -10.82
C SER A 89 5.56 20.11 -11.60
N SER A 90 6.28 19.52 -12.55
CA SER A 90 6.77 20.30 -13.68
C SER A 90 5.53 20.91 -14.31
N GLY A 91 5.39 22.24 -14.23
CA GLY A 91 4.17 22.97 -14.58
C GLY A 91 3.72 22.75 -16.01
N VAL A 92 2.96 21.68 -16.24
CA VAL A 92 2.19 21.49 -17.47
C VAL A 92 0.80 22.03 -17.17
N ASN A 93 0.52 23.23 -17.68
CA ASN A 93 -0.82 23.79 -17.74
C ASN A 93 -1.68 22.86 -18.61
N PHE A 94 -2.38 21.91 -17.98
CA PHE A 94 -3.46 21.19 -18.65
C PHE A 94 -4.67 22.13 -18.73
N ALA A 95 -4.65 23.04 -19.70
CA ALA A 95 -5.87 23.72 -20.12
C ALA A 95 -6.81 22.66 -20.69
N SER A 96 -7.76 22.22 -19.85
CA SER A 96 -8.87 21.37 -20.28
C SER A 96 -9.86 22.24 -21.05
N THR A 97 -9.66 22.33 -22.37
CA THR A 97 -10.72 22.77 -23.28
C THR A 97 -11.13 21.57 -24.12
N SER A 98 -12.10 20.80 -23.62
CA SER A 98 -12.85 19.84 -24.42
C SER A 98 -13.78 20.61 -25.37
N PRO A 99 -13.69 20.47 -26.70
CA PRO A 99 -14.55 21.18 -27.64
C PRO A 99 -15.65 20.24 -28.15
N LEU A 100 -16.55 19.76 -27.28
CA LEU A 100 -17.73 19.03 -27.73
C LEU A 100 -18.90 19.41 -26.81
N MET A 101 -19.95 19.97 -27.40
CA MET A 101 -21.18 20.50 -26.79
C MET A 101 -21.18 22.00 -26.46
N ALA A 102 -20.99 22.84 -27.47
CA ALA A 102 -21.60 24.17 -27.48
C ALA A 102 -22.39 24.36 -28.79
N LEU A 103 -23.57 23.75 -28.84
CA LEU A 103 -24.61 24.10 -29.80
C LEU A 103 -25.76 24.76 -29.03
N PRO A 104 -25.80 26.10 -28.92
CA PRO A 104 -27.02 26.78 -28.54
C PRO A 104 -27.82 27.13 -29.81
N LEU A 105 -28.89 26.36 -29.98
CA LEU A 105 -30.24 26.77 -30.38
C LEU A 105 -30.38 28.09 -31.17
N LEU A 106 -30.80 27.96 -32.44
CA LEU A 106 -31.26 29.04 -33.30
C LEU A 106 -32.49 29.74 -32.66
N ALA A 107 -32.29 30.87 -32.00
CA ALA A 107 -33.36 31.79 -31.63
C ALA A 107 -33.38 32.95 -32.63
N LEU A 108 -34.23 32.86 -33.65
CA LEU A 108 -34.58 33.99 -34.50
C LEU A 108 -35.46 34.93 -33.67
N ILE A 109 -34.90 36.07 -33.25
CA ILE A 109 -35.66 37.20 -32.72
C ILE A 109 -35.52 38.34 -33.74
N VAL A 110 -36.68 38.78 -34.21
CA VAL A 110 -36.92 39.90 -35.12
C VAL A 110 -36.60 41.24 -34.43
N GLY A 111 -35.96 42.19 -35.13
CA GLY A 111 -36.16 43.62 -34.86
C GLY A 111 -34.97 44.57 -35.09
N MET A 112 -35.22 45.61 -35.91
CA MET A 112 -34.49 46.88 -36.13
C MET A 112 -33.27 46.77 -37.08
N PHE A 113 -33.22 47.35 -38.29
CA PHE A 113 -33.97 48.42 -38.96
C PHE A 113 -34.56 47.94 -40.30
#